data_AF-A0A1V4CDZ3-F1
#
_entry.id   AF-A0A1V4CDZ3-F1
#
_cell.length_a   1.000
_cell.length_b   1.000
_cell.length_c   1.000
_cell.angle_alpha   90.00
_cell.angle_beta   90.00
_cell.angle_gamma   90.00
#
_symmetry.space_group_name_H-M   'P 1'
#
loop_
_entity.id
_entity.type
_entity.pdbx_description
1 polymer ?
#
loop_
_entity_poly.entity_id
_entity_poly.type
_entity_poly.pdbx_seq_one_letter_code
_entity_poly.pdbx_strand_id
1 'polypeptide(L)' 'MPQTTDTSLPAVDTSLRFVRVIERRADGLVAFEFSIGWPELAVELMLPAPAFEAFCANNRVQRLDT' A
#
# COMPACT_ATOMS: atom_id res chain seq x y z
N MET A 1 4.01 20.78 -33.05
CA MET A 1 3.40 19.91 -32.02
C MET A 1 2.83 18.70 -32.76
N PRO A 2 2.99 17.45 -32.26
CA PRO A 2 2.81 17.09 -30.86
C PRO A 2 4.08 16.55 -30.20
N GLN A 3 4.19 16.81 -28.91
CA GLN A 3 5.12 16.13 -28.03
C GLN A 3 4.56 14.71 -27.87
N THR A 4 5.29 13.70 -28.33
CA THR A 4 5.06 12.32 -27.94
C THR A 4 5.36 12.24 -26.45
N THR A 5 4.32 12.42 -25.63
CA THR A 5 4.31 11.88 -24.27
C THR A 5 4.52 10.39 -24.42
N ASP A 6 5.75 9.95 -24.20
CA ASP A 6 6.07 8.56 -23.94
C ASP A 6 5.35 8.19 -22.64
N THR A 7 4.07 7.83 -22.79
CA THR A 7 3.26 7.25 -21.73
C THR A 7 3.69 5.79 -21.58
N SER A 8 4.98 5.57 -21.30
CA SER A 8 5.43 4.33 -20.69
C SER A 8 4.96 4.40 -19.25
N LEU A 9 3.66 4.14 -19.05
CA LEU A 9 3.12 3.86 -17.72
C LEU A 9 4.02 2.75 -17.17
N PRO A 10 4.66 2.92 -16.01
CA PRO A 10 5.43 1.84 -15.41
C PRO A 10 4.52 0.60 -15.40
N ALA A 11 5.03 -0.52 -15.90
CA ALA A 11 4.28 -1.76 -15.96
C ALA A 11 3.70 -2.01 -14.57
N VAL A 12 2.37 -1.87 -14.45
CA VAL A 12 1.72 -2.02 -13.16
C VAL A 12 1.69 -3.49 -12.82
N ASP A 13 2.59 -3.89 -11.94
CA ASP A 13 2.55 -5.21 -11.36
C ASP A 13 1.53 -5.24 -10.23
N THR A 14 0.28 -5.56 -10.56
CA THR A 14 -0.80 -5.77 -9.58
C THR A 14 -0.54 -6.97 -8.63
N SER A 15 0.53 -7.72 -8.88
CA SER A 15 1.06 -8.72 -7.96
C SER A 15 1.83 -8.11 -6.79
N LEU A 16 2.35 -6.89 -6.96
CA LEU A 16 3.01 -6.14 -5.91
C LEU A 16 1.97 -5.45 -5.05
N ARG A 17 2.11 -5.63 -3.74
CA ARG A 17 1.20 -5.07 -2.75
C ARG A 17 2.05 -4.34 -1.73
N PHE A 18 1.65 -3.13 -1.40
CA PHE A 18 2.43 -2.23 -0.59
C PHE A 18 1.62 -1.84 0.62
N VAL A 19 2.28 -1.76 1.77
CA VAL A 19 1.66 -1.27 3.01
C VAL A 19 2.52 -0.16 3.59
N ARG A 20 1.90 0.98 3.91
CA ARG A 20 2.50 2.09 4.64
C ARG A 20 1.71 2.33 5.91
N VAL A 21 2.36 2.24 7.07
CA VAL A 21 1.68 2.54 8.34
C VAL A 21 1.65 4.05 8.51
N ILE A 22 0.45 4.62 8.66
CA ILE A 22 0.26 6.05 8.94
C ILE A 22 0.44 6.29 10.44
N GLU A 23 -0.32 5.58 11.26
CA GLU A 23 -0.33 5.77 12.71
C GLU A 23 -0.61 4.46 13.44
N ARG A 24 0.06 4.28 14.58
CA ARG A 24 -0.30 3.25 15.56
C ARG A 24 -0.95 3.93 16.74
N ARG A 25 -2.26 3.74 16.87
CA ARG A 25 -3.06 4.34 17.92
C ARG A 25 -2.86 3.59 19.24
N ALA A 26 -2.96 4.31 20.35
CA ALA A 26 -2.78 3.76 21.69
C ALA A 26 -3.90 2.80 22.13
N ASP A 27 -5.04 2.80 21.43
CA ASP A 27 -6.16 1.87 21.59
C ASP A 27 -5.90 0.50 20.93
N GLY A 28 -4.73 0.31 20.31
CA GLY A 28 -4.33 -0.93 19.66
C GLY A 28 -4.74 -1.02 18.19
N LEU A 29 -5.29 0.04 17.62
CA LEU A 29 -5.59 0.15 16.19
C LEU A 29 -4.38 0.68 15.41
N VAL A 30 -4.20 0.19 14.20
CA VAL A 30 -3.16 0.60 13.26
C VAL A 30 -3.86 1.14 12.03
N ALA A 31 -3.65 2.44 11.76
CA ALA A 31 -4.04 3.08 10.52
C ALA A 31 -2.91 2.90 9.49
N PHE A 32 -3.25 2.39 8.32
CA PHE A 32 -2.27 2.11 7.27
C PHE A 32 -2.91 2.28 5.90
N GLU A 33 -2.08 2.64 4.94
CA GLU A 33 -2.41 2.68 3.52
C GLU A 33 -1.98 1.38 2.86
N PHE A 34 -2.85 0.85 2.01
CA PHE A 34 -2.59 -0.35 1.24
C PHE A 34 -2.76 -0.08 -0.24
N SER A 35 -1.71 -0.27 -1.02
CA SER A 35 -1.71 -0.09 -2.48
C SER A 35 -1.39 -1.39 -3.21
N ILE A 36 -1.93 -1.53 -4.43
CA ILE A 36 -1.69 -2.70 -5.29
C ILE A 36 -1.21 -2.20 -6.65
N GLY A 37 0.01 -2.58 -7.03
CA GLY A 37 0.67 -2.16 -8.25
C GLY A 37 1.08 -0.69 -8.29
N TRP A 38 0.16 0.24 -8.02
CA TRP A 38 0.42 1.68 -7.99
C TRP A 38 0.53 2.17 -6.55
N PRO A 39 1.69 2.69 -6.11
CA PRO A 39 1.82 3.27 -4.78
C PRO A 39 0.90 4.49 -4.57
N GLU A 40 0.53 5.20 -5.64
CA GLU A 40 -0.40 6.34 -5.61
C GLU A 40 -1.87 5.94 -5.42
N LEU A 41 -2.24 4.69 -5.77
CA LEU A 41 -3.60 4.18 -5.60
C LEU A 41 -3.66 3.30 -4.35
N ALA A 42 -3.66 3.97 -3.20
CA ALA A 42 -3.76 3.33 -1.90
C ALA A 42 -5.16 3.48 -1.30
N VAL A 43 -5.61 2.46 -0.58
CA VAL A 43 -6.79 2.52 0.28
C VAL A 43 -6.34 2.71 1.71
N GLU A 44 -6.95 3.67 2.40
CA GLU A 44 -6.73 3.88 3.83
C GLU A 44 -7.57 2.86 4.62
N LEU A 45 -6.91 2.08 5.46
CA LEU A 45 -7.50 1.03 6.27
C LEU A 45 -7.08 1.21 7.73
N MET A 46 -7.96 0.82 8.64
CA MET A 46 -7.67 0.80 10.07
C MET A 46 -8.02 -0.58 10.62
N LEU A 47 -7.03 -1.28 11.15
CA LEU A 47 -7.21 -2.61 11.74
C LEU A 47 -6.50 -2.71 13.09
N PRO A 48 -6.98 -3.55 14.02
CA PRO A 48 -6.22 -3.92 15.21
C PRO A 48 -4.85 -4.47 14.84
N ALA A 49 -3.82 -4.20 15.65
CA ALA A 49 -2.47 -4.73 15.46
C ALA A 49 -2.40 -6.23 15.05
N PRO A 50 -3.10 -7.17 15.71
CA PRO A 50 -3.06 -8.58 15.30
C PRO A 50 -3.71 -8.84 13.94
N ALA A 51 -4.78 -8.10 13.59
CA ALA A 51 -5.42 -8.21 12.29
C ALA A 51 -4.58 -7.58 11.18
N PHE A 52 -3.85 -6.50 11.48
CA PHE A 52 -2.88 -5.90 10.58
C PHE A 52 -1.73 -6.86 10.23
N GLU A 53 -1.18 -7.57 11.20
CA GLU A 53 -0.14 -8.57 10.93
C GLU A 53 -0.65 -9.73 10.08
N ALA A 54 -1.84 -10.26 10.39
CA ALA A 54 -2.50 -11.28 9.58
C ALA A 54 -2.78 -10.79 8.15
N PHE A 55 -3.22 -9.53 7.99
CA PHE A 55 -3.43 -8.90 6.69
C PHE A 55 -2.12 -8.84 5.89
N CYS A 56 -1.03 -8.40 6.52
CA CYS A 56 0.28 -8.32 5.87
C CYS A 56 0.77 -9.70 5.39
N ALA A 57 0.61 -10.74 6.23
CA ALA A 57 1.00 -12.11 5.89
C ALA A 57 0.15 -12.69 4.75
N ASN A 58 -1.18 -12.55 4.82
CA ASN A 58 -2.10 -13.08 3.80
C ASN A 58 -1.89 -12.42 2.44
N ASN A 59 -1.70 -11.11 2.43
CA ASN A 59 -1.54 -10.35 1.21
C ASN A 59 -0.08 -10.36 0.70
N ARG A 60 0.89 -10.87 1.46
CA ARG A 60 2.33 -10.83 1.11
C ARG A 60 2.79 -9.41 0.74
N VAL A 61 2.42 -8.46 1.58
CA VAL A 61 2.67 -7.04 1.32
C VAL A 61 4.12 -6.68 1.58
N GLN A 62 4.66 -5.78 0.78
CA GLN A 62 5.93 -5.13 1.00
C GLN A 62 5.70 -3.86 1.83
N ARG A 63 6.35 -3.77 2.98
CA ARG A 63 6.23 -2.57 3.82
C ARG A 63 7.08 -1.46 3.22
N LEU A 64 6.45 -0.30 2.95
CA LEU A 64 7.18 0.94 2.73
C LEU A 64 7.50 1.52 4.10
N ASP A 65 8.60 1.05 4.68
CA ASP A 65 9.28 1.77 5.75
C ASP A 65 10.05 2.93 5.06
N THR A 66 9.69 4.17 5.38
CA THR A 66 10.44 5.38 4.97
C THR A 66 11.63 5.58 5.89
#